data_AF-A0A964Z3G6-F1
#
_entry.id   AF-A0A964Z3G6-F1
#
_cell.length_a   1.000
_cell.length_b   1.000
_cell.length_c   1.000
_cell.angle_alpha   90.00
_cell.angle_beta   90.00
_cell.angle_gamma   90.00
#
_symmetry.space_group_name_H-M   'P 1'
#
loop_
_entity.id
_entity.type
_entity.pdbx_description
1 polymer ?
#
loop_
_entity_poly.entity_id
_entity_poly.type
_entity_poly.pdbx_seq_one_letter_code
_entity_poly.pdbx_strand_id
1 'polypeptide(L)'
;MAALGLPAIIQGGMGAAVSNWKLAYEVAKTGQLGVVSGTALESVVARRLQDGDVDGKMREALNHFPYQDVAKHILEKWFLPNGRNGQPYRPMRRISLSAHTEHDQLVVAANFAEVWLAKQAGNGKVGINFLEKLQTATPAALYGAMLAGVDAVLMGAGIPREIPQIVRDFADGKAGTLSVDSDRPSGMAAPTLTFDPLQSFGKNPKLKRP
;
A
#
# COMPACT_ATOMS: atom_id res chain seq x y z
N MET A 1 2.52 -24.84 20.12
CA MET A 1 3.03 -23.67 19.37
C MET A 1 3.90 -24.17 18.24
N ALA A 2 3.80 -23.61 17.03
CA ALA A 2 4.70 -23.96 15.94
C ALA A 2 6.16 -23.67 16.34
N ALA A 3 7.08 -24.59 16.04
CA ALA A 3 8.46 -24.62 16.54
C ALA A 3 9.34 -23.40 16.18
N LEU A 4 8.82 -22.45 15.38
CA LEU A 4 9.52 -21.26 14.90
C LEU A 4 8.83 -19.93 15.27
N GLY A 5 7.71 -19.96 16.00
CA GLY A 5 6.90 -18.74 16.27
C GLY A 5 6.31 -18.11 14.99
N LEU A 6 6.30 -18.86 13.89
CA LEU A 6 5.70 -18.47 12.62
C LEU A 6 4.26 -18.95 12.52
N PRO A 7 3.36 -18.18 11.88
CA PRO A 7 1.97 -18.57 11.70
C PRO A 7 1.87 -19.83 10.83
N ALA A 8 0.98 -20.75 11.21
CA ALA A 8 0.77 -22.01 10.49
C ALA A 8 -0.10 -21.82 9.25
N ILE A 9 -0.92 -20.77 9.23
CA ILE A 9 -1.82 -20.41 8.15
C ILE A 9 -1.44 -19.03 7.62
N ILE A 10 -1.33 -18.95 6.30
CA ILE A 10 -1.19 -17.70 5.56
C ILE A 10 -2.41 -17.58 4.65
N GLN A 11 -3.29 -16.63 4.95
CA GLN A 11 -4.38 -16.29 4.03
C GLN A 11 -3.79 -15.57 2.82
N GLY A 12 -4.05 -16.05 1.60
CA GLY A 12 -3.46 -15.46 0.39
C GLY A 12 -4.06 -14.09 0.02
N GLY A 13 -3.26 -13.15 -0.47
CA GLY A 13 -3.73 -11.83 -0.91
C GLY A 13 -4.33 -11.85 -2.33
N MET A 14 -5.67 -11.81 -2.43
CA MET A 14 -6.39 -11.95 -3.71
C MET A 14 -7.08 -10.63 -4.11
N GLY A 15 -7.02 -10.32 -5.42
CA GLY A 15 -7.87 -9.33 -6.10
C GLY A 15 -7.80 -7.89 -5.58
N ALA A 16 -8.55 -6.98 -6.19
CA ALA A 16 -8.76 -5.64 -5.63
C ALA A 16 -9.86 -5.71 -4.56
N ALA A 17 -9.54 -5.33 -3.32
CA ALA A 17 -10.45 -5.30 -2.16
C ALA A 17 -11.12 -6.64 -1.74
N VAL A 18 -10.78 -7.78 -2.35
CA VAL A 18 -11.26 -9.10 -1.91
C VAL A 18 -10.56 -9.48 -0.61
N SER A 19 -9.23 -9.55 -0.62
CA SER A 19 -8.42 -9.64 0.61
C SER A 19 -8.15 -8.25 1.19
N ASN A 20 -9.20 -7.58 1.67
CA ASN A 20 -9.09 -6.28 2.35
C ASN A 20 -8.69 -6.42 3.82
N TRP A 21 -8.51 -5.27 4.49
CA TRP A 21 -8.11 -5.20 5.90
C TRP A 21 -9.03 -5.97 6.84
N LYS A 22 -10.34 -6.11 6.57
CA LYS A 22 -11.26 -6.83 7.47
C LYS A 22 -10.93 -8.32 7.48
N LEU A 23 -10.69 -8.92 6.31
CA LEU A 23 -10.29 -10.32 6.23
C LEU A 23 -8.90 -10.53 6.87
N ALA A 24 -7.93 -9.67 6.53
CA ALA A 24 -6.59 -9.75 7.11
C ALA A 24 -6.63 -9.58 8.64
N TYR A 25 -7.44 -8.64 9.14
CA TYR A 25 -7.68 -8.42 10.57
C TYR A 25 -8.22 -9.69 11.24
N GLU A 26 -9.29 -10.29 10.72
CA GLU A 26 -9.91 -11.47 11.34
C GLU A 26 -8.93 -12.66 11.35
N VAL A 27 -8.16 -12.87 10.29
CA VAL A 27 -7.12 -13.91 10.26
C VAL A 27 -6.01 -13.60 11.27
N ALA A 28 -5.51 -12.37 11.31
CA ALA A 28 -4.48 -11.96 12.28
C ALA A 28 -4.98 -12.09 13.72
N LYS A 29 -6.25 -11.81 14.00
CA LYS A 29 -6.86 -11.96 15.32
C LYS A 29 -6.79 -13.41 15.85
N THR A 30 -6.82 -14.40 14.95
CA THR A 30 -6.64 -15.83 15.29
C THR A 30 -5.17 -16.24 15.53
N GLY A 31 -4.23 -15.30 15.48
CA GLY A 31 -2.79 -15.58 15.62
C GLY A 31 -2.11 -16.08 14.35
N GLN A 32 -2.80 -16.01 13.19
CA GLN A 32 -2.27 -16.41 11.88
C GLN A 32 -1.77 -15.20 11.08
N LEU A 33 -1.28 -15.39 9.86
CA LEU A 33 -0.89 -14.29 8.96
C LEU A 33 -2.07 -13.87 8.09
N GLY A 34 -2.67 -12.73 8.41
CA GLY A 34 -3.63 -12.06 7.54
C GLY A 34 -2.90 -11.26 6.47
N VAL A 35 -3.32 -11.36 5.21
CA VAL A 35 -2.65 -10.68 4.10
C VAL A 35 -3.62 -9.77 3.37
N VAL A 36 -3.28 -8.48 3.37
CA VAL A 36 -3.95 -7.45 2.55
C VAL A 36 -3.49 -7.60 1.10
N SER A 37 -4.39 -7.46 0.14
CA SER A 37 -4.01 -7.29 -1.27
C SER A 37 -3.70 -5.81 -1.54
N GLY A 38 -2.47 -5.52 -1.97
CA GLY A 38 -2.04 -4.17 -2.36
C GLY A 38 -2.54 -3.73 -3.73
N THR A 39 -3.43 -4.50 -4.37
CA THR A 39 -3.90 -4.23 -5.73
C THR A 39 -4.86 -3.04 -5.75
N ALA A 40 -4.45 -1.96 -6.42
CA ALA A 40 -5.26 -0.75 -6.69
C ALA A 40 -5.88 -0.13 -5.42
N LEU A 41 -5.15 -0.16 -4.29
CA LEU A 41 -5.68 0.34 -3.02
C LEU A 41 -5.96 1.85 -3.05
N GLU A 42 -5.22 2.63 -3.83
CA GLU A 42 -5.52 4.05 -4.06
C GLU A 42 -6.92 4.24 -4.62
N SER A 43 -7.32 3.37 -5.56
CA SER A 43 -8.66 3.38 -6.14
C SER A 43 -9.72 2.90 -5.15
N VAL A 44 -9.41 1.86 -4.37
CA VAL A 44 -10.32 1.32 -3.34
C VAL A 44 -10.61 2.36 -2.27
N VAL A 45 -9.57 2.97 -1.69
CA VAL A 45 -9.70 3.95 -0.60
C VAL A 45 -10.36 5.23 -1.10
N ALA A 46 -9.95 5.76 -2.25
CA ALA A 46 -10.58 6.96 -2.83
C ALA A 46 -12.08 6.74 -3.10
N ARG A 47 -12.49 5.54 -3.53
CA ARG A 47 -13.91 5.21 -3.74
C ARG A 47 -14.68 5.07 -2.43
N ARG A 48 -14.11 4.41 -1.42
CA ARG A 48 -14.74 4.31 -0.08
C ARG A 48 -14.95 5.67 0.56
N LEU A 49 -13.99 6.59 0.41
CA LEU A 49 -14.14 7.98 0.86
C LEU A 49 -15.27 8.71 0.12
N GLN A 50 -15.40 8.50 -1.20
CA GLN A 50 -16.49 9.09 -1.99
C GLN A 50 -17.86 8.46 -1.72
N ASP A 51 -17.90 7.21 -1.28
CA ASP A 51 -19.12 6.56 -0.78
C ASP A 51 -19.44 6.98 0.67
N GLY A 52 -18.63 7.88 1.24
CA GLY A 52 -18.87 8.51 2.53
C GLY A 52 -18.26 7.81 3.72
N ASP A 53 -17.37 6.84 3.50
CA ASP A 53 -16.61 6.16 4.57
C ASP A 53 -17.53 5.77 5.73
N VAL A 54 -18.57 5.00 5.40
CA VAL A 54 -19.75 4.75 6.26
C VAL A 54 -19.37 4.18 7.63
N ASP A 55 -18.34 3.34 7.70
CA ASP A 55 -17.82 2.77 8.96
C ASP A 55 -16.73 3.62 9.62
N GLY A 56 -16.38 4.76 9.02
CA GLY A 56 -15.38 5.71 9.51
C GLY A 56 -13.94 5.23 9.45
N LYS A 57 -13.69 4.02 8.92
CA LYS A 57 -12.40 3.35 9.07
C LYS A 57 -11.31 3.95 8.20
N MET A 58 -11.64 4.48 7.02
CA MET A 58 -10.63 5.15 6.20
C MET A 58 -10.17 6.44 6.87
N ARG A 59 -11.10 7.24 7.40
CA ARG A 59 -10.77 8.46 8.16
C ARG A 59 -10.01 8.15 9.45
N GLU A 60 -10.41 7.12 10.18
CA GLU A 60 -9.71 6.69 11.39
C GLU A 60 -8.23 6.34 11.10
N ALA A 61 -7.98 5.59 10.03
CA ALA A 61 -6.63 5.23 9.63
C ALA A 61 -5.83 6.45 9.14
N LEU A 62 -6.45 7.32 8.34
CA LEU A 62 -5.81 8.56 7.87
C LEU A 62 -5.46 9.52 9.01
N ASN A 63 -6.23 9.54 10.10
CA ASN A 63 -5.91 10.30 11.30
C ASN A 63 -4.63 9.81 12.02
N HIS A 64 -4.20 8.57 11.75
CA HIS A 64 -2.95 8.00 12.26
C HIS A 64 -1.81 8.03 11.22
N PHE A 65 -2.07 8.52 10.01
CA PHE A 65 -1.06 8.61 8.96
C PHE A 65 0.04 9.62 9.34
N PRO A 66 1.35 9.30 9.21
CA PRO A 66 2.41 10.21 9.67
C PRO A 66 2.50 11.57 8.96
N TYR A 67 1.83 11.72 7.81
CA TYR A 67 1.81 12.91 6.97
C TYR A 67 0.42 13.56 6.98
N GLN A 68 0.10 14.26 8.08
CA GLN A 68 -1.24 14.79 8.32
C GLN A 68 -1.69 15.85 7.30
N ASP A 69 -0.79 16.67 6.75
CA ASP A 69 -1.14 17.61 5.69
C ASP A 69 -1.62 16.89 4.43
N VAL A 70 -0.99 15.76 4.09
CA VAL A 70 -1.41 14.90 2.98
C VAL A 70 -2.73 14.21 3.29
N ALA A 71 -2.91 13.70 4.52
CA ALA A 71 -4.18 13.11 4.94
C ALA A 71 -5.34 14.12 4.80
N LYS A 72 -5.13 15.36 5.25
CA LYS A 72 -6.11 16.45 5.12
C LYS A 72 -6.44 16.73 3.65
N HIS A 73 -5.43 16.87 2.78
CA HIS A 73 -5.63 17.07 1.34
C HIS A 73 -6.39 15.92 0.67
N ILE A 74 -6.09 14.67 1.05
CA ILE A 74 -6.82 13.48 0.57
C ILE A 74 -8.29 13.55 0.98
N LEU A 75 -8.58 13.88 2.24
CA LEU A 75 -9.96 13.99 2.73
C LEU A 75 -10.72 15.12 2.03
N GLU A 76 -10.11 16.31 1.91
CA GLU A 76 -10.69 17.45 1.18
C GLU A 76 -11.03 17.09 -0.27
N LYS A 77 -10.19 16.26 -0.91
CA LYS A 77 -10.38 15.88 -2.32
C LYS A 77 -11.35 14.72 -2.54
N TRP A 78 -11.36 13.72 -1.66
CA TRP A 78 -12.03 12.43 -1.93
C TRP A 78 -13.17 12.10 -0.99
N PHE A 79 -13.25 12.69 0.21
CA PHE A 79 -14.30 12.36 1.17
C PHE A 79 -15.59 13.12 0.87
N LEU A 80 -16.70 12.39 0.72
CA LEU A 80 -18.04 12.95 0.57
C LEU A 80 -18.89 12.52 1.77
N PRO A 81 -19.15 13.37 2.78
CA PRO A 81 -19.83 12.96 4.01
C PRO A 81 -21.18 12.27 3.82
N ASN A 82 -21.93 12.66 2.79
CA ASN A 82 -23.23 12.09 2.44
C ASN A 82 -23.15 11.03 1.32
N GLY A 83 -21.93 10.59 1.00
CA GLY A 83 -21.64 9.76 -0.17
C GLY A 83 -21.88 10.49 -1.50
N ARG A 84 -21.66 9.76 -2.60
CA ARG A 84 -21.79 10.28 -3.97
C ARG A 84 -23.23 10.47 -4.47
N ASN A 85 -24.25 10.04 -3.72
CA ASN A 85 -25.67 10.18 -4.11
C ASN A 85 -25.97 9.74 -5.55
N GLY A 86 -25.41 8.59 -5.96
CA GLY A 86 -25.59 8.03 -7.32
C GLY A 86 -24.70 8.64 -8.40
N GLN A 87 -23.93 9.70 -8.12
CA GLN A 87 -23.00 10.28 -9.08
C GLN A 87 -21.84 9.31 -9.42
N PRO A 88 -21.23 9.43 -10.62
CA PRO A 88 -20.01 8.69 -10.95
C PRO A 88 -18.87 9.02 -9.99
N TYR A 89 -17.94 8.08 -9.82
CA TYR A 89 -16.71 8.36 -9.07
C TYR A 89 -15.90 9.44 -9.79
N ARG A 90 -15.34 10.37 -9.00
CA ARG A 90 -14.33 11.32 -9.44
C ARG A 90 -13.20 10.55 -10.15
N PRO A 91 -12.82 10.96 -11.37
CA PRO A 91 -11.78 10.27 -12.11
C PRO A 91 -10.44 10.39 -11.40
N MET A 92 -9.64 9.33 -11.53
CA MET A 92 -8.30 9.26 -10.97
C MET A 92 -7.26 9.39 -12.08
N ARG A 93 -6.10 9.93 -11.72
CA ARG A 93 -4.96 9.98 -12.63
C ARG A 93 -4.53 8.54 -12.94
N ARG A 94 -4.18 8.29 -14.21
CA ARG A 94 -3.59 7.01 -14.59
C ARG A 94 -2.16 6.93 -14.06
N ILE A 95 -1.76 5.72 -13.68
CA ILE A 95 -0.39 5.41 -13.30
C ILE A 95 0.54 5.67 -14.50
N SER A 96 1.70 6.24 -14.22
CA SER A 96 2.72 6.62 -15.20
C SER A 96 4.11 6.21 -14.70
N LEU A 97 5.07 6.11 -15.61
CA LEU A 97 6.49 5.98 -15.26
C LEU A 97 7.06 7.28 -14.67
N SER A 98 6.42 8.41 -14.93
CA SER A 98 6.75 9.69 -14.30
C SER A 98 6.07 9.81 -12.95
N ALA A 99 6.88 10.08 -11.92
CA ALA A 99 6.40 10.34 -10.57
C ALA A 99 5.39 11.49 -10.57
N HIS A 100 4.39 11.38 -9.70
CA HIS A 100 3.41 12.44 -9.51
C HIS A 100 2.99 12.49 -8.06
N THR A 101 3.50 13.50 -7.38
CA THR A 101 3.42 13.66 -5.93
C THR A 101 2.04 13.35 -5.36
N GLU A 102 0.98 13.95 -5.89
CA GLU A 102 -0.37 13.74 -5.34
C GLU A 102 -0.89 12.30 -5.52
N HIS A 103 -0.52 11.65 -6.62
CA HIS A 103 -0.93 10.27 -6.88
C HIS A 103 -0.15 9.33 -5.96
N ASP A 104 1.15 9.52 -5.86
CA ASP A 104 2.03 8.68 -5.04
C ASP A 104 1.69 8.84 -3.56
N GLN A 105 1.37 10.06 -3.12
CA GLN A 105 0.83 10.34 -1.79
C GLN A 105 -0.46 9.57 -1.49
N LEU A 106 -1.39 9.52 -2.45
CA LEU A 106 -2.63 8.74 -2.30
C LEU A 106 -2.35 7.23 -2.23
N VAL A 107 -1.45 6.71 -3.07
CA VAL A 107 -1.03 5.30 -3.05
C VAL A 107 -0.43 4.92 -1.70
N VAL A 108 0.50 5.74 -1.19
CA VAL A 108 1.14 5.52 0.12
C VAL A 108 0.08 5.53 1.23
N ALA A 109 -0.78 6.55 1.27
CA ALA A 109 -1.81 6.68 2.30
C ALA A 109 -2.82 5.53 2.27
N ALA A 110 -3.20 5.06 1.08
CA ALA A 110 -4.14 3.96 0.93
C ALA A 110 -3.57 2.62 1.40
N ASN A 111 -2.31 2.32 1.07
CA ASN A 111 -1.62 1.12 1.53
C ASN A 111 -1.36 1.18 3.05
N PHE A 112 -1.00 2.36 3.56
CA PHE A 112 -0.90 2.60 5.00
C PHE A 112 -2.23 2.29 5.70
N ALA A 113 -3.34 2.83 5.19
CA ALA A 113 -4.64 2.71 5.86
C ALA A 113 -5.10 1.25 5.98
N GLU A 114 -5.00 0.48 4.90
CA GLU A 114 -5.41 -0.94 4.90
C GLU A 114 -4.54 -1.80 5.83
N VAL A 115 -3.21 -1.61 5.81
CA VAL A 115 -2.31 -2.36 6.70
C VAL A 115 -2.50 -1.92 8.15
N TRP A 116 -2.60 -0.62 8.42
CA TRP A 116 -2.78 -0.08 9.76
C TRP A 116 -4.07 -0.62 10.41
N LEU A 117 -5.19 -0.64 9.66
CA LEU A 117 -6.45 -1.20 10.13
C LEU A 117 -6.34 -2.70 10.44
N ALA A 118 -5.71 -3.47 9.54
CA ALA A 118 -5.50 -4.89 9.76
C ALA A 118 -4.67 -5.17 11.03
N LYS A 119 -3.65 -4.35 11.30
CA LYS A 119 -2.77 -4.49 12.47
C LYS A 119 -3.45 -4.21 13.81
N GLN A 120 -4.64 -3.60 13.82
CA GLN A 120 -5.42 -3.43 15.06
C GLN A 120 -5.86 -4.77 15.68
N ALA A 121 -5.63 -5.90 15.00
CA ALA A 121 -5.90 -7.24 15.53
C ALA A 121 -5.08 -7.60 16.77
N GLY A 122 -3.88 -7.02 16.94
CA GLY A 122 -3.08 -7.09 18.17
C GLY A 122 -2.51 -8.45 18.60
N ASN A 123 -2.78 -9.53 17.86
CA ASN A 123 -2.36 -10.90 18.23
C ASN A 123 -1.45 -11.54 17.16
N GLY A 124 -1.93 -11.64 15.91
CA GLY A 124 -1.19 -12.21 14.79
C GLY A 124 -0.38 -11.19 13.98
N LYS A 125 0.14 -11.64 12.85
CA LYS A 125 0.94 -10.84 11.92
C LYS A 125 0.09 -10.36 10.74
N VAL A 126 0.47 -9.23 10.15
CA VAL A 126 -0.17 -8.68 8.97
C VAL A 126 0.83 -8.56 7.84
N GLY A 127 0.54 -9.21 6.72
CA GLY A 127 1.29 -9.09 5.47
C GLY A 127 0.56 -8.25 4.43
N ILE A 128 1.26 -7.92 3.36
CA ILE A 128 0.67 -7.36 2.14
C ILE A 128 1.18 -8.13 0.92
N ASN A 129 0.32 -8.33 -0.07
CA ASN A 129 0.68 -8.94 -1.35
C ASN A 129 0.67 -7.91 -2.48
N PHE A 130 1.76 -7.85 -3.25
CA PHE A 130 1.84 -7.12 -4.51
C PHE A 130 2.01 -8.07 -5.70
N LEU A 131 1.87 -7.56 -6.91
CA LEU A 131 2.07 -8.30 -8.15
C LEU A 131 3.26 -7.75 -8.90
N GLU A 132 4.21 -8.60 -9.26
CA GLU A 132 5.41 -8.21 -10.01
C GLU A 132 5.07 -7.69 -11.42
N LYS A 133 3.86 -7.97 -11.92
CA LYS A 133 3.37 -7.40 -13.18
C LYS A 133 2.82 -5.97 -13.06
N LEU A 134 2.61 -5.46 -11.84
CA LEU A 134 2.13 -4.10 -11.55
C LEU A 134 3.25 -3.24 -10.96
N GLN A 135 4.44 -3.35 -11.57
CA GLN A 135 5.68 -2.68 -11.20
C GLN A 135 5.53 -1.18 -10.93
N THR A 136 4.77 -0.47 -11.76
CA THR A 136 4.65 1.00 -11.70
C THR A 136 3.93 1.55 -10.46
N ALA A 137 3.18 0.72 -9.74
CA ALA A 137 2.53 1.11 -8.48
C ALA A 137 3.34 0.71 -7.23
N THR A 138 4.32 -0.18 -7.39
CA THR A 138 4.85 -0.96 -6.28
C THR A 138 5.68 -0.15 -5.27
N PRO A 139 6.61 0.76 -5.66
CA PRO A 139 7.45 1.45 -4.68
C PRO A 139 6.67 2.30 -3.68
N ALA A 140 5.73 3.12 -4.17
CA ALA A 140 4.90 3.96 -3.32
C ALA A 140 3.98 3.11 -2.42
N ALA A 141 3.39 2.04 -2.98
CA ALA A 141 2.52 1.14 -2.23
C ALA A 141 3.27 0.40 -1.12
N LEU A 142 4.46 -0.12 -1.44
CA LEU A 142 5.36 -0.78 -0.50
C LEU A 142 5.78 0.15 0.63
N TYR A 143 6.15 1.39 0.31
CA TYR A 143 6.49 2.40 1.32
C TYR A 143 5.31 2.66 2.28
N GLY A 144 4.08 2.78 1.75
CA GLY A 144 2.85 2.90 2.54
C GLY A 144 2.63 1.74 3.51
N ALA A 145 2.82 0.50 3.04
CA ALA A 145 2.71 -0.68 3.89
C ALA A 145 3.79 -0.73 4.98
N MET A 146 5.04 -0.34 4.64
CA MET A 146 6.13 -0.27 5.61
C MET A 146 5.92 0.83 6.67
N LEU A 147 5.35 1.98 6.30
CA LEU A 147 4.95 3.04 7.25
C LEU A 147 3.94 2.54 8.28
N ALA A 148 3.01 1.68 7.86
CA ALA A 148 2.05 1.04 8.76
C ALA A 148 2.67 -0.11 9.57
N GLY A 149 3.94 -0.45 9.32
CA GLY A 149 4.66 -1.49 10.03
C GLY A 149 4.25 -2.90 9.62
N VAL A 150 3.99 -3.14 8.33
CA VAL A 150 3.70 -4.49 7.80
C VAL A 150 4.76 -5.52 8.26
N ASP A 151 4.33 -6.75 8.53
CA ASP A 151 5.17 -7.82 9.07
C ASP A 151 5.67 -8.81 8.00
N ALA A 152 5.14 -8.73 6.77
CA ALA A 152 5.58 -9.53 5.63
C ALA A 152 5.18 -8.88 4.31
N VAL A 153 6.05 -8.96 3.30
CA VAL A 153 5.74 -8.55 1.92
C VAL A 153 5.75 -9.79 1.04
N LEU A 154 4.64 -10.07 0.39
CA LEU A 154 4.45 -11.17 -0.55
C LEU A 154 4.42 -10.60 -1.97
N MET A 155 4.98 -11.35 -2.91
CA MET A 155 5.05 -10.96 -4.32
C MET A 155 4.52 -12.12 -5.16
N GLY A 156 3.43 -11.87 -5.87
CA GLY A 156 2.86 -12.78 -6.85
C GLY A 156 3.27 -12.45 -8.28
N ALA A 157 2.99 -13.37 -9.21
CA ALA A 157 3.10 -13.15 -10.66
C ALA A 157 4.50 -12.78 -11.20
N GLY A 158 5.58 -13.17 -10.51
CA GLY A 158 6.96 -13.00 -10.98
C GLY A 158 8.01 -13.23 -9.89
N ILE A 159 9.29 -13.00 -10.23
CA ILE A 159 10.41 -13.11 -9.29
C ILE A 159 10.87 -11.69 -8.89
N PRO A 160 10.65 -11.26 -7.64
CA PRO A 160 10.81 -9.87 -7.20
C PRO A 160 12.26 -9.53 -6.82
N ARG A 161 13.19 -9.54 -7.78
CA ARG A 161 14.64 -9.41 -7.50
C ARG A 161 15.04 -8.08 -6.85
N GLU A 162 14.33 -7.00 -7.19
CA GLU A 162 14.66 -5.64 -6.74
C GLU A 162 13.94 -5.26 -5.43
N ILE A 163 12.84 -5.93 -5.08
CA ILE A 163 12.02 -5.60 -3.89
C ILE A 163 12.81 -5.68 -2.57
N PRO A 164 13.62 -6.72 -2.30
CA PRO A 164 14.43 -6.76 -1.08
C PRO A 164 15.38 -5.57 -0.94
N GLN A 165 15.91 -5.05 -2.07
CA GLN A 165 16.77 -3.88 -2.06
C GLN A 165 15.97 -2.61 -1.74
N ILE A 166 14.81 -2.42 -2.40
CA ILE A 166 13.92 -1.28 -2.12
C ILE A 166 13.48 -1.24 -0.64
N VAL A 167 13.16 -2.39 -0.04
CA VAL A 167 12.83 -2.48 1.40
C VAL A 167 14.01 -2.01 2.27
N ARG A 168 15.25 -2.38 1.93
CA ARG A 168 16.44 -1.91 2.65
C ARG A 168 16.64 -0.41 2.48
N ASP A 169 16.49 0.09 1.26
CA ASP A 169 16.66 1.51 0.96
C ASP A 169 15.64 2.37 1.70
N PHE A 170 14.36 1.99 1.69
CA PHE A 170 13.33 2.68 2.49
C PHE A 170 13.60 2.61 3.99
N ALA A 171 14.07 1.48 4.52
CA ALA A 171 14.43 1.37 5.94
C ALA A 171 15.61 2.29 6.33
N ASP A 172 16.53 2.54 5.40
CA ASP A 172 17.65 3.45 5.54
C ASP A 172 17.30 4.92 5.21
N GLY A 173 16.03 5.20 4.87
CA GLY A 173 15.57 6.55 4.52
C GLY A 173 15.94 7.01 3.11
N LYS A 174 16.32 6.09 2.22
CA LYS A 174 16.70 6.34 0.82
C LYS A 174 15.51 6.16 -0.12
N ALA A 175 15.66 6.64 -1.35
CA ALA A 175 14.70 6.39 -2.42
C ALA A 175 14.73 4.93 -2.88
N GLY A 176 13.58 4.41 -3.30
CA GLY A 176 13.46 3.07 -3.88
C GLY A 176 13.33 3.15 -5.39
N THR A 177 14.15 2.38 -6.11
CA THR A 177 14.14 2.33 -7.57
C THR A 177 13.87 0.91 -8.04
N LEU A 178 13.07 0.77 -9.09
CA LEU A 178 12.87 -0.50 -9.79
C LEU A 178 13.06 -0.34 -11.30
N SER A 179 13.35 -1.45 -11.96
CA SER A 179 13.33 -1.56 -13.41
C SER A 179 11.93 -2.00 -13.86
N VAL A 180 11.32 -1.28 -14.81
CA VAL A 180 10.01 -1.63 -15.35
C VAL A 180 10.17 -2.50 -16.59
N ASP A 181 9.56 -3.69 -16.56
CA ASP A 181 9.54 -4.59 -17.69
C ASP A 181 8.62 -4.04 -18.78
N SER A 182 9.19 -3.92 -19.97
CA SER A 182 8.53 -3.40 -21.16
C SER A 182 9.15 -4.03 -22.39
N ASP A 183 8.34 -4.22 -23.44
CA ASP A 183 8.87 -4.55 -24.76
C ASP A 183 9.82 -3.43 -25.20
N ARG A 184 11.05 -3.80 -25.55
CA ARG A 184 12.12 -2.85 -25.89
C ARG A 184 13.09 -3.46 -26.92
N PRO A 185 13.74 -2.64 -27.77
CA PRO A 185 14.79 -3.11 -28.66
C PRO A 185 15.92 -3.78 -27.88
N SER A 186 16.56 -4.78 -28.50
CA SER A 186 17.74 -5.44 -27.92
C SER A 186 18.85 -4.42 -27.63
N GLY A 187 19.50 -4.55 -26.48
CA GLY A 187 20.56 -3.63 -26.03
C GLY A 187 20.07 -2.34 -25.36
N MET A 188 18.76 -2.07 -25.34
CA MET A 188 18.21 -0.93 -24.60
C MET A 188 17.96 -1.30 -23.12
N ALA A 189 18.43 -0.45 -22.20
CA ALA A 189 18.16 -0.62 -20.78
C ALA A 189 16.67 -0.50 -20.48
N ALA A 190 16.20 -1.19 -19.43
CA ALA A 190 14.84 -1.04 -18.95
C ALA A 190 14.61 0.40 -18.46
N PRO A 191 13.43 1.01 -18.70
CA PRO A 191 13.06 2.23 -18.00
C PRO A 191 13.00 1.97 -16.49
N THR A 192 13.42 2.94 -15.69
CA THR A 192 13.38 2.83 -14.24
C THR A 192 12.29 3.71 -13.66
N LEU A 193 11.65 3.25 -12.58
CA LEU A 193 10.76 4.05 -11.75
C LEU A 193 11.41 4.25 -10.37
N THR A 194 11.53 5.51 -9.96
CA THR A 194 12.04 5.88 -8.64
C THR A 194 10.95 6.56 -7.82
N PHE A 195 10.78 6.10 -6.59
CA PHE A 195 9.97 6.77 -5.58
C PHE A 195 10.85 7.26 -4.43
N ASP A 196 10.79 8.56 -4.18
CA ASP A 196 11.53 9.23 -3.11
C ASP A 196 10.55 9.79 -2.06
N PRO A 197 10.51 9.21 -0.85
CA PRO A 197 9.66 9.72 0.23
C PRO A 197 9.99 11.16 0.65
N LEU A 198 11.27 11.56 0.57
CA LEU A 198 11.69 12.91 0.95
C LEU A 198 11.15 13.92 -0.05
N GLN A 199 11.22 13.64 -1.35
CA GLN A 199 10.58 14.49 -2.38
C GLN A 199 9.06 14.48 -2.27
N SER A 200 8.46 13.33 -1.96
CA SER A 200 6.99 13.21 -1.91
C SER A 200 6.36 13.84 -0.67
N PHE A 201 7.08 13.88 0.45
CA PHE A 201 6.50 14.27 1.74
C PHE A 201 7.32 15.28 2.55
N GLY A 202 8.50 15.68 2.09
CA GLY A 202 9.41 16.59 2.80
C GLY A 202 10.07 16.00 4.05
N LYS A 203 9.72 14.78 4.46
CA LYS A 203 10.34 14.06 5.58
C LYS A 203 10.27 12.54 5.37
N ASN A 204 11.26 11.82 5.88
CA ASN A 204 11.34 10.37 5.78
C ASN A 204 11.60 9.74 7.17
N PRO A 205 10.58 9.18 7.85
CA PRO A 205 10.77 8.50 9.12
C PRO A 205 11.54 7.19 8.94
N LYS A 206 12.25 6.75 9.99
CA LYS A 206 12.91 5.44 9.99
C LYS A 206 11.85 4.33 9.97
N LEU A 207 12.00 3.37 9.05
CA LEU A 207 11.06 2.27 8.90
C LEU A 207 11.62 0.95 9.45
N LYS A 208 10.71 0.12 9.95
CA LYS A 208 11.03 -1.27 10.30
C LYS A 208 10.98 -2.11 9.03
N ARG A 209 11.93 -3.04 8.89
CA ARG A 209 11.89 -4.04 7.82
C ARG A 209 10.87 -5.13 8.17
N PRO A 210 9.96 -5.49 7.24
CA PRO A 210 9.12 -6.67 7.36
C PRO A 210 9.96 -7.95 7.36
#